data_AF-A0A4R0G9Y3-F1
#
_entry.id   AF-A0A4R0G9Y3-F1
#
_cell.length_a   1.000
_cell.length_b   1.000
_cell.length_c   1.000
_cell.angle_alpha   90.00
_cell.angle_beta   90.00
_cell.angle_gamma   90.00
#
_symmetry.space_group_name_H-M   'P 1'
#
loop_
_entity.id
_entity.type
_entity.pdbx_description
1 polymer ?
#
loop_
_entity_poly.entity_id
_entity_poly.type
_entity_poly.pdbx_seq_one_letter_code
_entity_poly.pdbx_strand_id
1 'polypeptide(L)'
;MPTTLRTRVPAAFLAALLALTGCADRSGGTVPTDQNPTAATPGPDAGDTPGAGPGGQPPAGRTPLSPTDPPLIGRPTAPPSQPTELRRANVLAGRLSHGGSGPCYTLVTDDGREYALHGVDMGTFATGTWVRVTTGPATTGVDCGPGIRASILTISAVD
;
A
#
# COMPACT_ATOMS: atom_id res chain seq x y z
N MET A 1 -21.46 35.38 46.56
CA MET A 1 -20.44 34.77 47.44
C MET A 1 -20.16 33.35 46.94
N PRO A 2 -19.11 33.12 46.14
CA PRO A 2 -18.74 31.79 45.69
C PRO A 2 -17.58 31.23 46.53
N THR A 3 -17.79 30.10 47.20
CA THR A 3 -16.73 29.32 47.85
C THR A 3 -16.21 28.27 46.88
N THR A 4 -15.05 28.56 46.28
CA THR A 4 -14.28 27.64 45.43
C THR A 4 -13.42 26.73 46.31
N LEU A 5 -13.75 25.45 46.42
CA LEU A 5 -12.84 24.45 47.02
C LEU A 5 -11.82 24.00 45.97
N ARG A 6 -10.58 24.46 46.14
CA ARG A 6 -9.39 23.95 45.45
C ARG A 6 -8.86 22.73 46.21
N THR A 7 -9.07 21.53 45.69
CA THR A 7 -8.45 20.33 46.23
C THR A 7 -7.09 20.12 45.54
N ARG A 8 -6.01 20.47 46.25
CA ARG A 8 -4.63 20.11 45.89
C ARG A 8 -4.36 18.70 46.40
N VAL A 9 -4.15 17.74 45.51
CA VAL A 9 -3.70 16.39 45.87
C VAL A 9 -2.17 16.37 45.86
N PRO A 10 -1.51 15.90 46.94
CA PRO A 10 -0.07 15.99 47.08
C PRO A 10 0.67 14.97 46.23
N ALA A 11 1.77 15.43 45.64
CA ALA A 11 2.84 14.62 45.08
C ALA A 11 3.55 13.86 46.20
N ALA A 12 3.54 12.52 46.13
CA ALA A 12 4.58 11.60 46.59
C ALA A 12 3.96 10.22 46.83
N PHE A 13 4.03 9.32 45.84
CA PHE A 13 4.15 7.90 46.16
C PHE A 13 5.25 7.31 45.27
N LEU A 14 6.24 6.79 45.99
CA LEU A 14 7.53 6.31 45.54
C LEU A 14 7.44 5.05 44.66
N ALA A 15 8.27 5.04 43.62
CA ALA A 15 9.23 4.00 43.23
C ALA A 15 8.88 2.50 43.41
N ALA A 16 8.68 1.82 42.28
CA ALA A 16 8.99 0.40 41.95
C ALA A 16 8.57 0.20 40.48
N LEU A 17 9.31 -0.34 39.50
CA LEU A 17 10.45 -1.25 39.43
C LEU A 17 11.30 -0.95 38.18
N LEU A 18 12.59 -1.26 38.27
CA LEU A 18 13.55 -1.31 37.16
C LEU A 18 13.32 -2.51 36.22
N ALA A 19 13.79 -2.33 34.99
CA ALA A 19 14.37 -3.30 34.05
C ALA A 19 13.41 -4.16 33.20
N LEU A 20 13.29 -3.77 31.92
CA LEU A 20 13.55 -4.66 30.77
C LEU A 20 13.94 -3.80 29.55
N THR A 21 15.24 -3.50 29.48
CA THR A 21 15.95 -3.13 28.25
C THR A 21 15.86 -4.28 27.25
N GLY A 22 15.33 -4.01 26.06
CA GLY A 22 15.20 -5.00 24.99
C GLY A 22 15.24 -4.37 23.61
N CYS A 23 16.25 -3.53 23.33
CA CYS A 23 16.64 -3.20 21.96
C CYS A 23 17.47 -4.37 21.42
N ALA A 24 16.85 -5.27 20.65
CA ALA A 24 17.61 -6.21 19.84
C ALA A 24 17.92 -5.55 18.49
N ASP A 25 19.13 -4.99 18.41
CA ASP A 25 19.85 -4.78 17.16
C ASP A 25 20.05 -6.13 16.46
N ARG A 26 19.66 -6.24 15.19
CA ARG A 26 20.05 -7.35 14.32
C ARG A 26 20.54 -6.78 13.00
N SER A 27 21.73 -6.21 13.07
CA SER A 27 22.59 -6.01 11.92
C SER A 27 22.99 -7.35 11.30
N GLY A 28 22.89 -7.46 9.97
CA GLY A 28 23.73 -8.35 9.17
C GLY A 28 23.19 -9.77 8.92
N GLY A 29 22.45 -9.95 7.83
CA GLY A 29 22.18 -11.26 7.22
C GLY A 29 22.31 -11.15 5.72
N THR A 30 23.53 -11.29 5.23
CA THR A 30 23.94 -11.31 3.82
C THR A 30 23.12 -12.28 2.98
N VAL A 31 22.68 -11.80 1.81
CA VAL A 31 22.15 -12.58 0.68
C VAL A 31 23.16 -13.67 0.31
N PRO A 32 22.80 -14.98 0.32
CA PRO A 32 23.64 -16.00 -0.27
C PRO A 32 23.39 -16.05 -1.78
N THR A 33 24.32 -15.48 -2.54
CA THR A 33 24.55 -15.78 -3.95
C THR A 33 25.25 -17.13 -4.07
N ASP A 34 24.86 -17.90 -5.08
CA ASP A 34 25.55 -19.04 -5.71
C ASP A 34 25.97 -20.25 -4.86
N GLN A 35 25.34 -21.40 -5.14
CA GLN A 35 26.02 -22.69 -5.09
C GLN A 35 25.79 -23.44 -6.41
N ASN A 36 26.73 -23.20 -7.32
CA ASN A 36 27.11 -24.07 -8.43
C ASN A 36 27.82 -25.34 -7.89
N PRO A 37 27.38 -26.56 -8.20
CA PRO A 37 28.18 -27.76 -8.01
C PRO A 37 28.88 -28.19 -9.30
N THR A 38 30.20 -28.31 -9.15
CA THR A 38 31.24 -28.78 -10.05
C THR A 38 31.02 -30.14 -10.73
N ALA A 39 31.39 -30.16 -12.01
CA ALA A 39 31.96 -31.21 -12.88
C ALA A 39 31.92 -32.71 -12.50
N ALA A 40 31.56 -33.52 -13.51
CA ALA A 40 32.05 -34.89 -13.70
C ALA A 40 32.39 -35.14 -15.19
N THR A 41 33.47 -35.87 -15.44
CA THR A 41 33.99 -36.38 -16.74
C THR A 41 34.76 -37.67 -16.36
N PRO A 42 35.04 -38.71 -17.20
CA PRO A 42 34.77 -38.98 -18.64
C PRO A 42 34.15 -40.38 -18.94
N GLY A 43 33.84 -40.67 -20.22
CA GLY A 43 33.73 -42.04 -20.77
C GLY A 43 33.57 -42.07 -22.30
N PRO A 44 34.32 -42.91 -23.07
CA PRO A 44 34.44 -42.79 -24.53
C PRO A 44 33.51 -43.73 -25.34
N ASP A 45 33.32 -43.32 -26.61
CA ASP A 45 33.01 -44.07 -27.85
C ASP A 45 31.97 -45.20 -27.87
N ALA A 46 30.89 -45.00 -28.65
CA ALA A 46 30.74 -45.61 -29.99
C ALA A 46 29.27 -45.71 -30.42
N GLY A 47 28.98 -45.13 -31.60
CA GLY A 47 28.01 -45.63 -32.59
C GLY A 47 26.52 -45.54 -32.28
N ASP A 48 25.82 -44.62 -32.94
CA ASP A 48 24.74 -45.05 -33.84
C ASP A 48 24.39 -43.97 -34.88
N THR A 49 24.01 -44.41 -36.07
CA THR A 49 23.83 -43.59 -37.28
C THR A 49 22.41 -43.01 -37.32
N PRO A 50 22.18 -41.70 -37.51
CA PRO A 50 20.83 -41.22 -37.80
C PRO A 50 20.44 -41.54 -39.24
N GLY A 51 19.53 -42.50 -39.40
CA GLY A 51 18.91 -42.84 -40.67
C GLY A 51 18.27 -41.63 -41.34
N ALA A 52 18.57 -41.47 -42.63
CA ALA A 52 17.93 -40.49 -43.49
C ALA A 52 16.43 -40.81 -43.64
N GLY A 53 15.58 -40.08 -42.91
CA GLY A 53 14.15 -40.00 -43.21
C GLY A 53 13.94 -39.27 -44.54
N PRO A 54 13.00 -39.70 -45.40
CA PRO A 54 12.78 -39.08 -46.70
C PRO A 54 12.31 -37.64 -46.51
N GLY A 55 13.17 -36.69 -46.91
CA GLY A 55 12.85 -35.28 -46.97
C GLY A 55 11.69 -35.03 -47.92
N GLY A 56 10.51 -34.73 -47.37
CA GLY A 56 9.41 -34.15 -48.13
C GLY A 56 9.83 -32.76 -48.61
N GLN A 57 10.28 -32.68 -49.86
CA GLN A 57 10.62 -31.41 -50.49
C GLN A 57 9.34 -30.56 -50.59
N PRO A 58 9.32 -29.32 -50.05
CA PRO A 58 8.20 -28.42 -50.25
C PRO A 58 7.98 -28.18 -51.76
N PRO A 59 6.73 -28.02 -52.23
CA PRO A 59 6.47 -27.72 -53.64
C PRO A 59 7.22 -26.45 -54.05
N ALA A 60 8.13 -26.59 -55.00
CA ALA A 60 8.88 -25.49 -55.59
C ALA A 60 7.90 -24.58 -56.34
N GLY A 61 7.71 -23.34 -55.86
CA GLY A 61 6.83 -22.38 -56.54
C GLY A 61 6.23 -21.30 -55.65
N ARG A 62 6.39 -21.35 -54.33
CA ARG A 62 6.02 -20.22 -53.47
C ARG A 62 7.22 -19.30 -53.32
N THR A 63 7.17 -18.14 -53.97
CA THR A 63 8.09 -17.04 -53.69
C THR A 63 7.93 -16.67 -52.21
N PRO A 64 8.99 -16.73 -51.39
CA PRO A 64 8.89 -16.29 -50.00
C PRO A 64 8.55 -14.81 -49.97
N LEU A 65 7.50 -14.44 -49.23
CA LEU A 65 7.21 -13.04 -48.95
C LEU A 65 8.40 -12.46 -48.18
N SER A 66 8.90 -11.31 -48.63
CA SER A 66 9.96 -10.61 -47.93
C SER A 66 9.46 -10.22 -46.53
N PRO A 67 10.22 -10.52 -45.46
CA PRO A 67 9.89 -10.03 -44.13
C PRO A 67 9.80 -8.51 -44.16
N THR A 68 8.66 -7.96 -43.78
CA THR A 68 8.55 -6.52 -43.50
C THR A 68 8.93 -6.31 -42.04
N ASP A 69 9.97 -5.53 -41.80
CA ASP A 69 10.41 -5.21 -40.44
C ASP A 69 9.34 -4.32 -39.78
N PRO A 70 8.77 -4.71 -38.61
CA PRO A 70 7.80 -3.88 -37.93
C PRO A 70 8.43 -2.53 -37.51
N PRO A 71 7.65 -1.44 -37.49
CA PRO A 71 8.16 -0.15 -37.07
C PRO A 71 8.68 -0.21 -35.63
N LEU A 72 9.90 0.28 -35.43
CA LEU A 72 10.52 0.34 -34.12
C LEU A 72 9.89 1.47 -33.30
N ILE A 73 9.08 1.13 -32.30
CA ILE A 73 8.60 2.12 -31.32
C ILE A 73 9.77 2.45 -30.40
N GLY A 74 10.26 3.70 -30.48
CA GLY A 74 11.36 4.20 -29.66
C GLY A 74 11.04 4.21 -28.16
N ARG A 75 12.08 4.09 -27.34
CA ARG A 75 11.96 4.23 -25.88
C ARG A 75 11.66 5.69 -25.51
N PRO A 76 10.80 5.95 -24.51
CA PRO A 76 10.59 7.30 -24.00
C PRO A 76 11.93 7.97 -23.64
N THR A 77 12.13 9.21 -24.13
CA THR A 77 13.36 9.99 -23.91
C THR A 77 13.36 10.80 -22.62
N ALA A 78 12.23 10.86 -21.92
CA ALA A 78 12.09 11.58 -20.66
C ALA A 78 11.21 10.80 -19.66
N PRO A 79 11.45 10.97 -18.35
CA PRO A 79 10.54 10.50 -17.31
C PRO A 79 9.12 11.11 -17.44
N PRO A 80 8.07 10.42 -16.94
CA PRO A 80 6.71 10.96 -16.97
C PRO A 80 6.61 12.25 -16.14
N SER A 81 5.92 13.26 -16.67
CA SER A 81 5.76 14.58 -16.02
C SER A 81 4.61 14.63 -15.01
N GLN A 82 3.78 13.59 -14.94
CA GLN A 82 2.64 13.50 -14.02
C GLN A 82 2.68 12.16 -13.28
N PRO A 83 2.16 12.11 -12.03
CA PRO A 83 1.97 10.85 -11.34
C PRO A 83 1.11 9.90 -12.18
N THR A 84 1.47 8.62 -12.17
CA THR A 84 0.65 7.57 -12.80
C THR A 84 -0.72 7.46 -12.12
N GLU A 85 -0.83 7.85 -10.85
CA GLU A 85 -2.06 7.87 -10.07
C GLU A 85 -2.41 9.30 -9.65
N LEU A 86 -3.52 9.83 -10.19
CA LEU A 86 -4.08 11.12 -9.76
C LEU A 86 -5.10 10.89 -8.63
N ARG A 87 -4.80 11.38 -7.43
CA ARG A 87 -5.74 11.36 -6.30
C ARG A 87 -6.60 12.62 -6.31
N ARG A 88 -7.91 12.45 -6.13
CA ARG A 88 -8.82 13.59 -5.94
C ARG A 88 -8.58 14.18 -4.56
N ALA A 89 -8.37 15.49 -4.48
CA ALA A 89 -8.04 16.19 -3.24
C ALA A 89 -9.14 16.09 -2.15
N ASN A 90 -10.38 15.84 -2.56
CA ASN A 90 -11.54 15.72 -1.66
C ASN A 90 -11.90 14.27 -1.31
N VAL A 91 -11.05 13.30 -1.67
CA VAL A 91 -11.26 11.89 -1.33
C VAL A 91 -10.18 11.47 -0.35
N LEU A 92 -10.61 11.08 0.84
CA LEU A 92 -9.76 10.54 1.89
C LEU A 92 -9.93 9.02 1.96
N ALA A 93 -8.85 8.33 2.26
CA ALA A 93 -8.85 6.93 2.63
C ALA A 93 -8.12 6.82 3.97
N GLY A 94 -8.65 6.02 4.88
CA GLY A 94 -8.09 5.90 6.21
C GLY A 94 -8.85 4.95 7.09
N ARG A 95 -8.37 4.83 8.32
CA ARG A 95 -8.97 4.01 9.37
C ARG A 95 -9.72 4.89 10.35
N LEU A 96 -10.93 4.50 10.71
CA LEU A 96 -11.68 5.22 11.75
C LEU A 96 -11.03 4.98 13.12
N SER A 97 -10.52 6.03 13.77
CA SER A 97 -10.10 5.97 15.18
C SER A 97 -11.30 6.11 16.13
N HIS A 98 -12.37 6.74 15.66
CA HIS A 98 -13.67 6.77 16.32
C HIS A 98 -14.78 6.60 15.28
N GLY A 99 -15.57 5.54 15.41
CA GLY A 99 -16.75 5.28 14.61
C GLY A 99 -18.00 5.15 15.47
N GLY A 100 -19.13 4.85 14.83
CA GLY A 100 -20.41 4.63 15.48
C GLY A 100 -21.56 4.79 14.50
N SER A 101 -22.76 4.95 15.04
CA SER A 101 -23.98 5.33 14.32
C SER A 101 -24.29 6.83 14.41
N GLY A 102 -23.48 7.58 15.17
CA GLY A 102 -23.65 9.01 15.37
C GLY A 102 -23.07 9.83 14.21
N PRO A 103 -23.36 11.12 14.15
CA PRO A 103 -22.96 11.96 13.03
C PRO A 103 -21.48 12.38 13.05
N CYS A 104 -20.73 12.00 14.08
CA CYS A 104 -19.34 12.34 14.26
C CYS A 104 -18.45 11.11 14.14
N TYR A 105 -17.43 11.23 13.31
CA TYR A 105 -16.44 10.19 13.05
C TYR A 105 -15.05 10.81 13.10
N THR A 106 -14.05 10.02 13.50
CA THR A 106 -12.65 10.44 13.47
C THR A 106 -11.88 9.50 12.55
N LEU A 107 -11.26 10.06 11.52
CA LEU A 107 -10.52 9.31 10.49
C LEU A 107 -9.03 9.63 10.60
N VAL A 108 -8.20 8.59 10.65
CA VAL A 108 -6.76 8.69 10.51
C VAL A 108 -6.38 8.16 9.13
N THR A 109 -5.83 9.05 8.31
CA THR A 109 -5.32 8.74 6.97
C THR A 109 -3.94 8.05 7.04
N ASP A 110 -3.51 7.41 5.95
CA ASP A 110 -2.24 6.66 5.91
C ASP A 110 -1.00 7.53 6.18
N ASP A 111 -1.06 8.83 5.85
CA ASP A 111 -0.03 9.83 6.16
C ASP A 111 -0.12 10.36 7.60
N GLY A 112 -0.98 9.76 8.44
CA GLY A 112 -1.10 10.05 9.87
C GLY A 112 -1.93 11.30 10.17
N ARG A 113 -2.59 11.91 9.18
CA ARG A 113 -3.43 13.09 9.40
C ARG A 113 -4.78 12.66 9.96
N GLU A 114 -5.16 13.33 11.04
CA GLU A 114 -6.44 13.14 11.70
C GLU A 114 -7.49 14.13 11.18
N TYR A 115 -8.68 13.60 10.91
CA TYR A 115 -9.84 14.36 10.45
C TYR A 115 -11.03 14.15 11.40
N ALA A 116 -11.62 15.26 11.83
CA ALA A 116 -12.91 15.29 12.52
C ALA A 116 -14.01 15.43 11.47
N LEU A 117 -14.70 14.32 11.21
CA LEU A 117 -15.70 14.22 10.15
C LEU A 117 -17.10 14.34 10.73
N HIS A 118 -17.91 15.21 10.14
CA HIS A 118 -19.32 15.36 10.45
C HIS A 118 -20.21 14.91 9.28
N GLY A 119 -21.16 14.01 9.51
CA GLY A 119 -22.16 13.63 8.52
C GLY A 119 -23.34 12.93 9.16
N VAL A 120 -24.55 13.45 8.93
CA VAL A 120 -25.80 12.84 9.39
C VAL A 120 -26.20 11.70 8.45
N ASP A 121 -26.86 10.67 8.99
CA ASP A 121 -27.43 9.55 8.21
C ASP A 121 -26.43 8.82 7.29
N MET A 122 -25.16 8.77 7.71
CA MET A 122 -24.08 8.10 6.96
C MET A 122 -24.06 6.58 7.17
N GLY A 123 -24.84 6.07 8.12
CA GLY A 123 -24.85 4.67 8.54
C GLY A 123 -23.95 4.40 9.75
N THR A 124 -23.71 3.11 10.02
CA THR A 124 -22.92 2.68 11.18
C THR A 124 -21.60 2.10 10.72
N PHE A 125 -20.49 2.71 11.16
CA PHE A 125 -19.14 2.21 10.90
C PHE A 125 -18.43 1.98 12.23
N ALA A 126 -17.88 0.79 12.42
CA ALA A 126 -17.17 0.48 13.64
C ALA A 126 -15.83 1.24 13.72
N THR A 127 -15.37 1.50 14.93
CA THR A 127 -13.98 1.91 15.14
C THR A 127 -13.04 0.86 14.57
N GLY A 128 -12.00 1.31 13.88
CA GLY A 128 -11.02 0.46 13.23
C GLY A 128 -11.39 0.04 11.81
N THR A 129 -12.59 0.36 11.31
CA THR A 129 -12.99 0.12 9.92
C THR A 129 -12.18 1.01 8.97
N TRP A 130 -11.73 0.42 7.87
CA TRP A 130 -11.16 1.16 6.75
C TRP A 130 -12.28 1.71 5.88
N VAL A 131 -12.21 3.00 5.60
CA VAL A 131 -13.24 3.70 4.84
C VAL A 131 -12.62 4.60 3.78
N ARG A 132 -13.41 4.81 2.73
CA ARG A 132 -13.17 5.84 1.72
C ARG A 132 -14.25 6.92 1.89
N VAL A 133 -13.81 8.15 2.07
CA VAL A 133 -14.68 9.29 2.39
C VAL A 133 -14.51 10.37 1.33
N THR A 134 -15.61 10.86 0.77
CA THR A 134 -15.61 12.11 0.01
C THR A 134 -15.99 13.24 0.94
N THR A 135 -15.15 14.27 1.03
CA THR A 135 -15.34 15.38 1.97
C THR A 135 -15.78 16.66 1.28
N GLY A 136 -16.57 17.46 1.99
CA GLY A 136 -16.89 18.85 1.67
C GLY A 136 -16.37 19.82 2.74
N PRO A 137 -16.67 21.12 2.62
CA PRO A 137 -16.36 22.11 3.64
C PRO A 137 -16.93 21.73 5.01
N ALA A 138 -16.25 22.11 6.08
CA ALA A 138 -16.73 21.84 7.44
C ALA A 138 -18.08 22.52 7.70
N THR A 139 -18.97 21.83 8.43
CA THR A 139 -20.22 22.41 8.91
C THR A 139 -19.92 23.45 10.00
N THR A 140 -20.50 24.64 9.90
CA THR A 140 -20.29 25.72 10.88
C THR A 140 -20.94 25.37 12.22
N GLY A 141 -20.23 25.64 13.32
CA GLY A 141 -20.75 25.42 14.68
C GLY A 141 -20.78 23.96 15.14
N VAL A 142 -20.32 23.01 14.32
CA VAL A 142 -20.21 21.59 14.70
C VAL A 142 -18.77 21.28 15.08
N ASP A 143 -18.59 20.64 16.24
CA ASP A 143 -17.30 20.16 16.73
C ASP A 143 -17.39 18.66 17.02
N CYS A 144 -16.78 17.86 16.13
CA CYS A 144 -16.68 16.40 16.28
C CYS A 144 -15.37 15.96 16.93
N GLY A 145 -14.60 16.89 17.52
CA GLY A 145 -13.35 16.60 18.20
C GLY A 145 -12.11 17.13 17.46
N PRO A 146 -10.91 16.64 17.83
CA PRO A 146 -9.66 17.15 17.30
C PRO A 146 -9.42 16.79 15.83
N GLY A 147 -8.53 17.54 15.18
CA GLY A 147 -8.09 17.29 13.81
C GLY A 147 -8.70 18.25 12.79
N ILE A 148 -8.55 17.88 11.51
CA ILE A 148 -9.02 18.70 10.40
C ILE A 148 -10.53 18.49 10.24
N ARG A 149 -11.29 19.56 10.45
CA ARG A 149 -12.75 19.52 10.33
C ARG A 149 -13.18 19.43 8.87
N ALA A 150 -14.05 18.49 8.56
CA ALA A 150 -14.67 18.35 7.24
C ALA A 150 -16.07 17.73 7.35
N SER A 151 -16.91 17.97 6.34
CA SER A 151 -18.22 17.31 6.25
C SER A 151 -18.12 16.08 5.36
N ILE A 152 -18.84 15.02 5.70
CA ILE A 152 -18.96 13.80 4.90
C ILE A 152 -20.02 14.04 3.81
N LEU A 153 -19.63 13.87 2.55
CA LEU A 153 -20.55 13.82 1.42
C LEU A 153 -20.95 12.38 1.10
N THR A 154 -19.97 11.47 1.14
CA THR A 154 -20.18 10.03 0.98
C THR A 154 -19.15 9.27 1.80
N ILE A 155 -19.53 8.13 2.36
CA ILE A 155 -18.63 7.20 3.04
C ILE A 155 -18.95 5.76 2.65
N SER A 156 -17.92 4.96 2.44
CA SER A 156 -18.04 3.53 2.17
C SER A 156 -16.92 2.77 2.87
N ALA A 157 -17.21 1.57 3.39
CA ALA A 157 -16.18 0.67 3.84
C ALA A 157 -15.29 0.22 2.68
N VAL A 158 -14.04 -0.11 2.99
CA VAL A 158 -13.10 -0.76 2.09
C VAL A 158 -12.85 -2.16 2.65
N ASP A 159 -13.22 -3.18 1.88
CA ASP A 159 -13.02 -4.60 2.21
C ASP A 159 -11.61 -5.08 1.81
#